data_AF-P41218-F1
#
_entry.id   AF-P41218-F1
#
_cell.length_a   1.000
_cell.length_b   1.000
_cell.length_c   1.000
_cell.angle_alpha   90.00
_cell.angle_beta   90.00
_cell.angle_gamma   90.00
#
_symmetry.space_group_name_H-M   'P 1'
#
loop_
_entity.id
_entity.type
_entity.pdbx_description
1 polymer ?
#
loop_
_entity_poly.entity_id
_entity_poly.type
_entity_poly.pdbx_seq_one_letter_code
_entity_poly.pdbx_strand_id
1 'polypeptide(L)'
;MVNEYKKILLLKGFELMDDYHFTSIKSLLAYDLGLTTKMQEEYNRIKITDLMEKKFQGVACLDKLIELAKDMPSLKNLVNNLRKEKSKVAKKIKTQEKAPVKKINQEEVGLAAPAPTARNKLTSEARGRIPVAQKRKTPNKEKTEAKRNKVSQEQSKPPGPSGASTSAAVDHPPLPQTSSSTPSNTSFTPNQETQAQRQVDARRNVPQNDPVTVVVLKATAPFKYESPENGKSTMFHATVASKTQYFHVKVFDINLKEKFVRKKVITISDYSECKGVMEIKEASSVSDFNQNFEVPNRIIEIANKTPKISQLYKQASGTMVYGLFMLQKKSVHKKNTIYEIQDNTGSMDVVGSGKWHNIKCEKGDKLRLFCLQLRTVDRKLKLVCGSHSFIKVIKAKKNKEGPMNVN
;
A
#
# COMPACT_ATOMS: atom_id res chain seq x y z
N MET A 1 -15.81 16.17 23.01
CA MET A 1 -15.68 14.75 23.40
C MET A 1 -15.46 13.93 22.13
N VAL A 2 -14.51 13.00 22.08
CA VAL A 2 -14.33 12.15 20.88
C VAL A 2 -15.34 11.00 20.95
N ASN A 3 -16.21 10.90 19.95
CA ASN A 3 -17.23 9.85 19.82
C ASN A 3 -16.58 8.44 19.82
N GLU A 4 -16.93 7.56 20.77
CA GLU A 4 -16.35 6.21 20.86
C GLU A 4 -16.60 5.40 19.58
N TYR A 5 -17.76 5.56 18.94
CA TYR A 5 -18.07 4.88 17.67
C TYR A 5 -17.19 5.35 16.52
N LYS A 6 -16.81 6.63 16.47
CA LYS A 6 -15.85 7.16 15.49
C LYS A 6 -14.46 6.52 15.67
N LYS A 7 -14.02 6.37 16.93
CA LYS A 7 -12.74 5.72 17.27
C LYS A 7 -12.74 4.24 16.85
N ILE A 8 -13.86 3.53 17.00
CA ILE A 8 -14.03 2.16 16.51
C ILE A 8 -14.02 2.12 14.97
N LEU A 9 -14.77 3.01 14.31
CA LEU A 9 -14.91 3.07 12.85
C LEU A 9 -13.55 3.19 12.14
N LEU A 10 -12.65 4.03 12.66
CA LEU A 10 -11.28 4.14 12.16
C LEU A 10 -10.41 2.96 12.61
N LEU A 11 -10.13 2.85 13.92
CA LEU A 11 -9.05 1.99 14.45
C LEU A 11 -9.37 0.48 14.45
N LYS A 12 -10.66 0.12 14.37
CA LYS A 12 -11.14 -1.28 14.34
C LYS A 12 -11.96 -1.60 13.09
N GLY A 13 -12.31 -0.60 12.29
CA GLY A 13 -12.89 -0.75 10.96
C GLY A 13 -11.86 -0.48 9.87
N PHE A 14 -11.73 0.78 9.45
CA PHE A 14 -11.01 1.16 8.24
C PHE A 14 -9.50 0.90 8.27
N GLU A 15 -8.83 0.93 9.43
CA GLU A 15 -7.40 0.58 9.52
C GLU A 15 -7.14 -0.93 9.45
N LEU A 16 -8.12 -1.76 9.85
CA LEU A 16 -8.07 -3.21 9.68
C LEU A 16 -8.55 -3.65 8.28
N MET A 17 -9.18 -2.75 7.51
CA MET A 17 -9.38 -2.92 6.07
C MET A 17 -8.14 -2.54 5.28
N ASP A 18 -7.67 -3.49 4.49
CA ASP A 18 -6.71 -3.29 3.41
C ASP A 18 -7.23 -2.35 2.28
N ASP A 19 -6.36 -1.95 1.35
CA ASP A 19 -6.66 -0.84 0.43
C ASP A 19 -7.79 -1.09 -0.59
N TYR A 20 -7.91 -2.27 -1.19
CA TYR A 20 -9.03 -2.61 -2.10
C TYR A 20 -10.36 -2.75 -1.34
N HIS A 21 -10.44 -3.40 -0.16
CA HIS A 21 -11.71 -3.45 0.58
C HIS A 21 -12.13 -2.05 1.04
N PHE A 22 -11.18 -1.23 1.51
CA PHE A 22 -11.43 0.18 1.80
C PHE A 22 -11.90 0.96 0.55
N THR A 23 -11.35 0.68 -0.63
CA THR A 23 -11.75 1.35 -1.89
C THR A 23 -13.13 0.90 -2.36
N SER A 24 -13.47 -0.39 -2.27
CA SER A 24 -14.81 -0.92 -2.58
C SER A 24 -15.86 -0.33 -1.63
N ILE A 25 -15.60 -0.31 -0.31
CA ILE A 25 -16.49 0.32 0.67
C ILE A 25 -16.61 1.84 0.42
N LYS A 26 -15.51 2.54 0.09
CA LYS A 26 -15.52 3.97 -0.26
C LYS A 26 -16.32 4.26 -1.54
N SER A 27 -16.32 3.35 -2.51
CA SER A 27 -17.13 3.42 -3.73
C SER A 27 -18.62 3.21 -3.42
N LEU A 28 -18.96 2.21 -2.61
CA LEU A 28 -20.33 1.97 -2.14
C LEU A 28 -20.88 3.16 -1.32
N LEU A 29 -20.03 3.80 -0.51
CA LEU A 29 -20.35 5.02 0.24
C LEU A 29 -20.40 6.29 -0.62
N ALA A 30 -20.08 6.24 -1.92
CA ALA A 30 -19.93 7.44 -2.74
C ALA A 30 -21.23 8.24 -2.88
N TYR A 31 -22.37 7.56 -3.04
CA TYR A 31 -23.68 8.21 -3.08
C TYR A 31 -24.04 8.80 -1.69
N ASP A 32 -23.95 7.97 -0.64
CA ASP A 32 -24.29 8.34 0.74
C ASP A 32 -23.52 9.56 1.26
N LEU A 33 -22.23 9.64 0.95
CA LEU A 33 -21.33 10.71 1.42
C LEU A 33 -21.11 11.83 0.38
N GLY A 34 -21.73 11.76 -0.80
CA GLY A 34 -21.59 12.76 -1.86
C GLY A 34 -20.19 12.83 -2.51
N LEU A 35 -19.48 11.69 -2.61
CA LEU A 35 -18.10 11.64 -3.08
C LEU A 35 -18.02 11.69 -4.61
N THR A 36 -17.67 12.87 -5.13
CA THR A 36 -17.19 12.99 -6.52
C THR A 36 -16.00 12.06 -6.79
N THR A 37 -15.75 11.67 -8.05
CA THR A 37 -14.61 10.79 -8.42
C THR A 37 -13.28 11.29 -7.86
N LYS A 38 -13.05 12.61 -7.89
CA LYS A 38 -11.86 13.25 -7.30
C LYS A 38 -11.78 13.06 -5.78
N MET A 39 -12.90 13.16 -5.06
CA MET A 39 -12.95 12.88 -3.62
C MET A 39 -12.69 11.39 -3.34
N GLN A 40 -13.21 10.48 -4.17
CA GLN A 40 -12.94 9.05 -4.05
C GLN A 40 -11.46 8.72 -4.25
N GLU A 41 -10.75 9.42 -5.14
CA GLU A 41 -9.29 9.30 -5.29
C GLU A 41 -8.53 9.91 -4.08
N GLU A 42 -8.84 11.16 -3.71
CA GLU A 42 -8.08 11.92 -2.69
C GLU A 42 -8.37 11.53 -1.22
N TYR A 43 -9.52 10.91 -0.92
CA TYR A 43 -9.95 10.74 0.47
C TYR A 43 -9.43 9.44 1.08
N ASN A 44 -8.65 9.61 2.16
CA ASN A 44 -8.08 8.54 2.96
C ASN A 44 -9.04 8.06 4.07
N ARG A 45 -8.63 7.01 4.79
CA ARG A 45 -9.40 6.39 5.89
C ARG A 45 -9.92 7.41 6.91
N ILE A 46 -9.11 8.42 7.25
CA ILE A 46 -9.46 9.49 8.19
C ILE A 46 -10.59 10.36 7.62
N LYS A 47 -10.41 10.96 6.43
CA LYS A 47 -11.44 11.82 5.80
C LYS A 47 -12.78 11.09 5.60
N ILE A 48 -12.75 9.80 5.25
CA ILE A 48 -13.98 8.99 5.13
C ILE A 48 -14.62 8.75 6.51
N THR A 49 -13.83 8.51 7.56
CA THR A 49 -14.34 8.40 8.94
C THR A 49 -15.02 9.70 9.39
N ASP A 50 -14.43 10.86 9.12
CA ASP A 50 -15.00 12.17 9.44
C ASP A 50 -16.34 12.42 8.72
N LEU A 51 -16.42 12.07 7.43
CA LEU A 51 -17.64 12.20 6.65
C LEU A 51 -18.73 11.22 7.09
N MET A 52 -18.36 9.97 7.38
CA MET A 52 -19.31 8.97 7.91
C MET A 52 -19.85 9.38 9.27
N GLU A 53 -19.04 9.91 10.19
CA GLU A 53 -19.56 10.41 11.47
C GLU A 53 -20.52 11.58 11.26
N LYS A 54 -20.17 12.54 10.38
CA LYS A 54 -21.01 13.71 10.10
C LYS A 54 -22.35 13.33 9.45
N LYS A 55 -22.36 12.31 8.58
CA LYS A 55 -23.55 11.82 7.87
C LYS A 55 -24.40 10.86 8.72
N PHE A 56 -23.75 9.98 9.49
CA PHE A 56 -24.37 8.88 10.24
C PHE A 56 -23.95 8.97 11.72
N GLN A 57 -24.67 9.76 12.50
CA GLN A 57 -24.24 10.14 13.85
C GLN A 57 -24.26 8.96 14.85
N GLY A 58 -23.40 9.06 15.88
CA GLY A 58 -23.32 8.07 16.95
C GLY A 58 -23.00 6.66 16.44
N VAL A 59 -23.90 5.70 16.74
CA VAL A 59 -23.75 4.30 16.35
C VAL A 59 -24.02 4.03 14.86
N ALA A 60 -24.73 4.93 14.17
CA ALA A 60 -25.19 4.70 12.81
C ALA A 60 -24.04 4.57 11.78
N CYS A 61 -22.92 5.26 11.97
CA CYS A 61 -21.75 5.10 11.09
C CYS A 61 -21.14 3.70 11.17
N LEU A 62 -21.15 3.10 12.37
CA LEU A 62 -20.64 1.75 12.59
C LEU A 62 -21.60 0.70 12.01
N ASP A 63 -22.91 0.90 12.16
CA ASP A 63 -23.91 0.03 11.54
C ASP A 63 -23.90 0.13 10.00
N LYS A 64 -23.70 1.32 9.43
CA LYS A 64 -23.54 1.48 7.98
C LYS A 64 -22.29 0.78 7.45
N LEU A 65 -21.18 0.78 8.20
CA LEU A 65 -20.00 -0.01 7.82
C LEU A 65 -20.25 -1.52 7.96
N ILE A 66 -20.90 -1.97 9.04
CA ILE A 66 -21.27 -3.37 9.23
C ILE A 66 -22.22 -3.84 8.12
N GLU A 67 -23.14 -2.99 7.67
CA GLU A 67 -24.02 -3.26 6.54
C GLU A 67 -23.23 -3.51 5.25
N LEU A 68 -22.38 -2.58 4.83
CA LEU A 68 -21.64 -2.68 3.56
C LEU A 68 -20.56 -3.78 3.58
N ALA A 69 -20.05 -4.15 4.76
CA ALA A 69 -19.02 -5.18 4.90
C ALA A 69 -19.58 -6.61 5.08
N LYS A 70 -20.88 -6.79 5.38
CA LYS A 70 -21.48 -8.12 5.60
C LYS A 70 -21.44 -9.00 4.34
N ASP A 71 -21.56 -8.38 3.17
CA ASP A 71 -21.69 -9.03 1.87
C ASP A 71 -20.33 -9.33 1.21
N MET A 72 -19.22 -8.99 1.88
CA MET A 72 -17.85 -9.30 1.47
C MET A 72 -17.31 -10.47 2.32
N PRO A 73 -17.20 -11.71 1.79
CA PRO A 73 -16.84 -12.89 2.60
C PRO A 73 -15.51 -12.75 3.34
N SER A 74 -14.54 -12.06 2.72
CA SER A 74 -13.24 -11.69 3.27
C SER A 74 -13.32 -10.84 4.55
N LEU A 75 -14.39 -10.06 4.73
CA LEU A 75 -14.59 -9.15 5.86
C LEU A 75 -15.40 -9.78 7.02
N LYS A 76 -15.82 -11.05 6.91
CA LYS A 76 -16.61 -11.75 7.96
C LYS A 76 -16.00 -11.62 9.37
N ASN A 77 -14.68 -11.74 9.50
CA ASN A 77 -13.98 -11.58 10.77
C ASN A 77 -13.97 -10.13 11.28
N LEU A 78 -13.88 -9.15 10.37
CA LEU A 78 -13.96 -7.73 10.69
C LEU A 78 -15.37 -7.37 11.20
N VAL A 79 -16.41 -7.79 10.48
CA VAL A 79 -17.83 -7.59 10.86
C VAL A 79 -18.11 -8.16 12.25
N ASN A 80 -17.62 -9.37 12.53
CA ASN A 80 -17.75 -9.99 13.86
C ASN A 80 -17.05 -9.18 14.96
N ASN A 81 -15.87 -8.62 14.70
CA ASN A 81 -15.16 -7.77 15.66
C ASN A 81 -15.87 -6.41 15.86
N LEU A 82 -16.35 -5.77 14.79
CA LEU A 82 -17.12 -4.53 14.88
C LEU A 82 -18.42 -4.71 15.69
N ARG A 83 -19.13 -5.83 15.52
CA ARG A 83 -20.31 -6.19 16.34
C ARG A 83 -19.95 -6.38 17.83
N LYS A 84 -18.79 -6.97 18.14
CA LYS A 84 -18.28 -7.10 19.52
C LYS A 84 -17.96 -5.73 20.13
N GLU A 85 -17.25 -4.85 19.41
CA GLU A 85 -16.91 -3.51 19.92
C GLU A 85 -18.16 -2.61 20.07
N LYS A 86 -19.11 -2.64 19.12
CA LYS A 86 -20.43 -2.00 19.26
C LYS A 86 -21.10 -2.40 20.58
N SER A 87 -21.10 -3.70 20.88
CA SER A 87 -21.72 -4.25 22.09
C SER A 87 -21.00 -3.84 23.39
N LYS A 88 -19.67 -3.65 23.36
CA LYS A 88 -18.90 -3.14 24.51
C LYS A 88 -19.27 -1.69 24.83
N VAL A 89 -19.33 -0.82 23.82
CA VAL A 89 -19.72 0.60 24.00
C VAL A 89 -21.16 0.72 24.49
N ALA A 90 -22.09 -0.04 23.89
CA ALA A 90 -23.49 -0.06 24.32
C ALA A 90 -23.67 -0.51 25.78
N LYS A 91 -22.79 -1.39 26.30
CA LYS A 91 -22.76 -1.75 27.73
C LYS A 91 -22.21 -0.60 28.59
N LYS A 92 -21.10 0.03 28.21
CA LYS A 92 -20.52 1.17 28.95
C LYS A 92 -21.50 2.32 29.16
N ILE A 93 -22.19 2.73 28.09
CA ILE A 93 -23.16 3.85 28.13
C ILE A 93 -24.27 3.54 29.12
N LYS A 94 -24.87 2.34 29.04
CA LYS A 94 -25.91 1.87 29.97
C LYS A 94 -25.45 1.76 31.43
N THR A 95 -24.16 1.58 31.70
CA THR A 95 -23.61 1.63 33.05
C THR A 95 -23.49 3.07 33.56
N GLN A 96 -23.09 4.02 32.71
CA GLN A 96 -23.00 5.44 33.10
C GLN A 96 -24.37 6.08 33.33
N GLU A 97 -25.37 5.77 32.50
CA GLU A 97 -26.76 6.23 32.69
C GLU A 97 -27.43 5.68 33.96
N LYS A 98 -26.86 4.63 34.57
CA LYS A 98 -27.39 3.99 35.80
C LYS A 98 -26.63 4.34 37.08
N ALA A 99 -25.66 5.24 37.05
CA ALA A 99 -24.93 5.66 38.25
C ALA A 99 -25.76 6.66 39.08
N PRO A 100 -26.23 6.31 40.29
CA PRO A 100 -27.01 7.23 41.12
C PRO A 100 -26.10 8.24 41.82
N VAL A 101 -26.52 9.51 41.85
CA VAL A 101 -25.85 10.55 42.63
C VAL A 101 -26.07 10.29 44.12
N LYS A 102 -25.04 9.80 44.82
CA LYS A 102 -25.00 9.77 46.29
C LYS A 102 -24.09 10.87 46.82
N LYS A 103 -24.70 11.84 47.51
CA LYS A 103 -24.06 12.72 48.50
C LYS A 103 -23.92 11.95 49.83
N ILE A 104 -23.46 12.66 50.89
CA ILE A 104 -23.32 12.24 52.30
C ILE A 104 -22.00 11.50 52.56
N ASN A 105 -21.17 11.83 53.56
CA ASN A 105 -20.77 13.07 54.27
C ASN A 105 -19.68 12.65 55.30
N GLN A 106 -19.20 13.58 56.16
CA GLN A 106 -18.42 13.31 57.39
C GLN A 106 -16.94 12.88 57.16
N GLU A 107 -15.95 13.17 58.01
CA GLU A 107 -15.68 14.18 59.09
C GLU A 107 -14.13 14.13 59.33
N GLU A 108 -13.38 14.95 60.09
CA GLU A 108 -13.49 16.22 60.85
C GLU A 108 -12.03 16.76 61.00
N VAL A 109 -11.81 17.88 61.69
CA VAL A 109 -10.53 18.46 62.19
C VAL A 109 -9.68 19.16 61.12
N GLY A 110 -9.21 20.40 61.29
CA GLY A 110 -9.49 21.40 62.33
C GLY A 110 -8.55 22.63 62.26
N LEU A 111 -8.95 23.73 62.92
CA LEU A 111 -8.20 24.97 63.24
C LEU A 111 -7.83 26.01 62.13
N ALA A 112 -8.36 27.22 62.38
CA ALA A 112 -7.78 28.57 62.15
C ALA A 112 -7.63 29.20 60.73
N ALA A 113 -8.21 30.40 60.60
CA ALA A 113 -8.03 31.45 59.58
C ALA A 113 -7.70 32.79 60.32
N PRO A 114 -7.60 34.01 59.73
CA PRO A 114 -7.73 34.50 58.34
C PRO A 114 -6.40 35.21 57.87
N ALA A 115 -6.27 36.20 56.96
CA ALA A 115 -7.16 37.03 56.13
C ALA A 115 -6.44 37.51 54.81
N PRO A 116 -7.17 38.01 53.78
CA PRO A 116 -6.57 38.44 52.50
C PRO A 116 -6.57 39.97 52.25
N THR A 117 -5.66 40.48 51.41
CA THR A 117 -5.77 41.81 50.75
C THR A 117 -4.88 41.95 49.50
N ALA A 118 -5.50 42.16 48.33
CA ALA A 118 -4.94 42.71 47.07
C ALA A 118 -3.69 42.01 46.46
N ARG A 119 -3.19 42.31 45.24
CA ARG A 119 -3.61 43.21 44.15
C ARG A 119 -3.10 42.63 42.82
N ASN A 120 -3.86 42.71 41.72
CA ASN A 120 -3.43 43.29 40.43
C ASN A 120 -4.43 43.03 39.28
N LYS A 121 -4.59 44.04 38.42
CA LYS A 121 -5.34 43.95 37.15
C LYS A 121 -4.41 43.53 36.02
N LEU A 122 -4.95 42.86 35.00
CA LEU A 122 -4.77 43.36 33.63
C LEU A 122 -6.01 43.06 32.79
N THR A 123 -6.47 44.06 32.03
CA THR A 123 -7.63 44.00 31.14
C THR A 123 -7.27 44.67 29.82
N SER A 124 -7.48 44.00 28.70
CA SER A 124 -7.36 44.59 27.37
C SER A 124 -8.55 44.16 26.50
N GLU A 125 -9.52 45.05 26.33
CA GLU A 125 -10.60 44.88 25.34
C GLU A 125 -10.08 45.13 23.93
N ALA A 126 -10.60 44.40 22.94
CA ALA A 126 -10.36 44.64 21.51
C ALA A 126 -11.68 44.56 20.72
N ARG A 127 -12.63 45.45 21.03
CA ARG A 127 -13.99 45.44 20.46
C ARG A 127 -14.07 46.17 19.11
N GLY A 128 -13.62 45.51 18.04
CA GLY A 128 -13.79 46.01 16.67
C GLY A 128 -15.27 46.15 16.29
N ARG A 129 -15.67 47.33 15.80
CA ARG A 129 -17.04 47.63 15.35
C ARG A 129 -17.24 47.40 13.84
N ILE A 130 -18.48 47.10 13.46
CA ILE A 130 -18.99 47.10 12.07
C ILE A 130 -19.24 48.57 11.62
N PRO A 131 -19.04 48.93 10.34
CA PRO A 131 -20.14 49.05 9.36
C PRO A 131 -19.84 48.30 8.03
N VAL A 132 -20.76 47.62 7.33
CA VAL A 132 -22.04 48.01 6.70
C VAL A 132 -21.90 48.63 5.30
N ALA A 133 -22.49 47.93 4.32
CA ALA A 133 -22.97 48.34 2.99
C ALA A 133 -21.98 48.89 1.92
N GLN A 134 -21.92 48.17 0.79
CA GLN A 134 -22.18 48.75 -0.53
C GLN A 134 -22.89 47.73 -1.45
N LYS A 135 -23.78 48.21 -2.34
CA LYS A 135 -24.66 47.44 -3.24
C LYS A 135 -24.88 48.28 -4.51
N ARG A 136 -25.11 47.65 -5.68
CA ARG A 136 -25.15 48.16 -7.09
C ARG A 136 -23.90 47.67 -7.88
N LYS A 137 -23.95 47.36 -9.20
CA LYS A 137 -25.04 47.35 -10.21
C LYS A 137 -24.65 46.43 -11.40
N THR A 138 -25.63 45.75 -12.00
CA THR A 138 -25.71 45.34 -13.44
C THR A 138 -26.62 46.37 -14.17
N PRO A 139 -26.93 46.34 -15.51
CA PRO A 139 -26.82 45.26 -16.53
C PRO A 139 -26.45 45.65 -17.99
N ASN A 140 -26.54 44.69 -18.94
CA ASN A 140 -26.68 44.87 -20.42
C ASN A 140 -25.47 45.52 -21.17
N LYS A 141 -25.22 45.40 -22.50
CA LYS A 141 -25.85 44.76 -23.71
C LYS A 141 -24.77 44.73 -24.86
N GLU A 142 -24.90 44.29 -26.13
CA GLU A 142 -25.91 43.62 -27.01
C GLU A 142 -25.21 42.92 -28.22
N LYS A 143 -25.83 41.90 -28.85
CA LYS A 143 -25.59 41.37 -30.25
C LYS A 143 -24.19 40.77 -30.58
N THR A 144 -23.97 39.94 -31.62
CA THR A 144 -24.72 39.68 -32.89
C THR A 144 -24.83 38.18 -33.27
N GLU A 145 -25.83 37.89 -34.11
CA GLU A 145 -26.35 36.69 -34.83
C GLU A 145 -25.40 35.63 -35.47
N ALA A 146 -25.86 34.55 -36.15
CA ALA A 146 -27.01 33.61 -35.99
C ALA A 146 -27.07 32.53 -37.12
N LYS A 147 -27.45 31.27 -36.79
CA LYS A 147 -28.18 30.20 -37.57
C LYS A 147 -27.86 28.81 -36.96
N ARG A 148 -28.82 27.97 -36.52
CA ARG A 148 -29.74 27.05 -37.26
C ARG A 148 -28.98 25.93 -38.02
N ASN A 149 -29.27 24.62 -37.90
CA ASN A 149 -30.45 23.81 -37.47
C ASN A 149 -29.98 22.38 -36.98
N LYS A 150 -30.77 21.39 -36.52
CA LYS A 150 -32.06 21.27 -35.74
C LYS A 150 -32.48 19.77 -35.63
N VAL A 151 -32.67 19.20 -34.42
CA VAL A 151 -33.41 17.90 -34.11
C VAL A 151 -32.68 16.60 -34.58
N SER A 152 -32.44 15.55 -33.77
CA SER A 152 -33.31 14.51 -33.11
C SER A 152 -33.99 13.55 -34.14
N GLN A 153 -34.28 12.27 -33.87
CA GLN A 153 -34.42 11.51 -32.61
C GLN A 153 -34.18 9.98 -32.80
N GLU A 154 -33.67 9.31 -31.76
CA GLU A 154 -33.92 7.92 -31.27
C GLU A 154 -34.76 6.90 -32.10
N GLN A 155 -34.24 5.68 -32.37
CA GLN A 155 -34.92 4.41 -32.05
C GLN A 155 -34.10 3.09 -32.19
N SER A 156 -34.46 2.14 -31.31
CA SER A 156 -34.23 0.68 -31.16
C SER A 156 -33.54 -0.24 -32.20
N LYS A 157 -32.58 -1.04 -31.68
CA LYS A 157 -32.25 -2.50 -31.83
C LYS A 157 -32.30 -3.28 -33.18
N PRO A 158 -31.43 -4.33 -33.35
CA PRO A 158 -31.29 -5.12 -34.59
C PRO A 158 -31.90 -6.55 -34.56
N PRO A 159 -31.96 -7.23 -35.73
CA PRO A 159 -31.88 -8.69 -35.82
C PRO A 159 -30.89 -9.23 -36.91
N GLY A 160 -30.37 -10.44 -36.70
CA GLY A 160 -30.06 -11.42 -37.77
C GLY A 160 -31.12 -12.54 -37.74
N PRO A 161 -31.17 -13.54 -38.67
CA PRO A 161 -30.22 -14.67 -38.62
C PRO A 161 -30.09 -15.49 -39.96
N SER A 162 -29.68 -16.78 -39.85
CA SER A 162 -29.79 -17.90 -40.84
C SER A 162 -28.76 -17.92 -41.98
N GLY A 163 -28.20 -19.06 -42.43
CA GLY A 163 -28.34 -20.50 -42.08
C GLY A 163 -27.48 -21.36 -43.06
N ALA A 164 -27.44 -22.70 -43.09
CA ALA A 164 -27.89 -23.80 -42.20
C ALA A 164 -27.31 -25.16 -42.74
N SER A 165 -27.43 -26.26 -41.97
CA SER A 165 -27.27 -27.70 -42.41
C SER A 165 -25.85 -28.18 -42.80
N THR A 166 -25.39 -29.45 -42.65
CA THR A 166 -25.82 -30.76 -42.05
C THR A 166 -24.58 -31.71 -42.09
N SER A 167 -24.42 -32.90 -41.47
CA SER A 167 -25.12 -33.72 -40.42
C SER A 167 -24.30 -34.99 -40.09
N ALA A 168 -24.58 -35.66 -38.94
CA ALA A 168 -24.35 -37.10 -38.65
C ALA A 168 -22.89 -37.64 -38.50
N ALA A 169 -22.59 -38.72 -37.73
CA ALA A 169 -23.29 -39.39 -36.60
C ALA A 169 -22.40 -40.48 -35.92
N VAL A 170 -22.59 -40.73 -34.60
CA VAL A 170 -22.60 -42.07 -33.90
C VAL A 170 -21.26 -42.89 -33.84
N ASP A 171 -20.84 -43.64 -32.80
CA ASP A 171 -21.47 -44.18 -31.56
C ASP A 171 -20.52 -44.25 -30.30
N HIS A 172 -20.91 -44.99 -29.23
CA HIS A 172 -20.42 -44.96 -27.83
C HIS A 172 -19.37 -46.04 -27.36
N PRO A 173 -18.74 -45.89 -26.16
CA PRO A 173 -17.66 -46.75 -25.61
C PRO A 173 -18.08 -47.74 -24.48
N PRO A 174 -17.16 -48.58 -23.93
CA PRO A 174 -16.81 -48.43 -22.49
C PRO A 174 -15.37 -48.87 -22.03
N LEU A 175 -15.09 -48.62 -20.74
CA LEU A 175 -13.96 -49.05 -19.86
C LEU A 175 -14.29 -50.46 -19.24
N PRO A 176 -13.42 -51.31 -18.58
CA PRO A 176 -12.31 -50.93 -17.68
C PRO A 176 -11.08 -51.88 -17.41
N GLN A 177 -10.10 -51.38 -16.61
CA GLN A 177 -9.19 -52.12 -15.67
C GLN A 177 -8.19 -53.18 -16.26
N THR A 178 -7.05 -53.59 -15.66
CA THR A 178 -6.36 -53.33 -14.36
C THR A 178 -4.84 -53.62 -14.50
N SER A 179 -3.97 -53.02 -13.64
CA SER A 179 -2.59 -53.50 -13.28
C SER A 179 -1.50 -53.51 -14.38
N SER A 180 -0.18 -53.38 -14.11
CA SER A 180 0.57 -52.97 -12.89
C SER A 180 2.03 -52.55 -13.21
N SER A 181 2.63 -51.81 -12.26
CA SER A 181 4.06 -51.81 -11.86
C SER A 181 5.21 -51.27 -12.76
N THR A 182 6.01 -50.38 -12.14
CA THR A 182 7.46 -50.12 -12.33
C THR A 182 7.87 -49.09 -13.42
N PRO A 183 8.81 -48.14 -13.15
CA PRO A 183 8.94 -46.91 -13.94
C PRO A 183 10.16 -46.85 -14.89
N SER A 184 10.12 -45.92 -15.85
CA SER A 184 11.32 -45.36 -16.52
C SER A 184 11.08 -43.96 -17.10
N ASN A 185 12.17 -43.20 -17.24
CA ASN A 185 12.19 -41.80 -17.62
C ASN A 185 11.77 -41.56 -19.09
N THR A 186 11.14 -40.42 -19.41
CA THR A 186 11.64 -39.44 -20.40
C THR A 186 10.79 -38.15 -20.46
N SER A 187 11.31 -37.14 -21.19
CA SER A 187 10.63 -35.93 -21.70
C SER A 187 9.90 -34.99 -20.72
N PHE A 188 10.65 -34.02 -20.16
CA PHE A 188 10.08 -32.71 -19.80
C PHE A 188 10.17 -31.75 -21.00
N THR A 189 9.02 -31.37 -21.57
CA THR A 189 8.94 -30.41 -22.68
C THR A 189 9.13 -28.96 -22.17
N PRO A 190 10.01 -28.15 -22.78
CA PRO A 190 10.34 -26.82 -22.28
C PRO A 190 9.38 -25.75 -22.80
N ASN A 191 8.17 -25.65 -22.23
CA ASN A 191 7.22 -24.59 -22.61
C ASN A 191 6.28 -24.12 -21.48
N GLN A 192 6.75 -23.13 -20.70
CA GLN A 192 5.94 -21.99 -20.22
C GLN A 192 6.83 -20.96 -19.49
N GLU A 193 7.12 -19.84 -20.14
CA GLU A 193 7.71 -18.67 -19.47
C GLU A 193 6.65 -17.91 -18.66
N THR A 194 6.37 -18.38 -17.44
CA THR A 194 5.62 -17.60 -16.44
C THR A 194 6.53 -17.25 -15.27
N GLN A 195 6.47 -16.01 -14.79
CA GLN A 195 7.14 -15.65 -13.54
C GLN A 195 6.51 -16.46 -12.40
N ALA A 196 7.22 -17.46 -11.87
CA ALA A 196 6.83 -18.25 -10.69
C ALA A 196 6.90 -17.45 -9.37
N GLN A 197 6.53 -16.17 -9.41
CA GLN A 197 6.23 -15.37 -8.24
C GLN A 197 4.79 -15.73 -7.83
N ARG A 198 4.65 -16.54 -6.77
CA ARG A 198 3.36 -17.03 -6.27
C ARG A 198 2.32 -15.89 -6.18
N GLN A 199 1.21 -16.03 -6.89
CA GLN A 199 0.00 -15.25 -6.61
C GLN A 199 -0.69 -15.80 -5.34
N VAL A 200 -0.03 -15.62 -4.20
CA VAL A 200 -0.65 -15.76 -2.87
C VAL A 200 -1.27 -14.41 -2.50
N ASP A 201 -2.47 -14.43 -1.92
CA ASP A 201 -3.26 -13.24 -1.58
C ASP A 201 -2.41 -12.10 -0.96
N ALA A 202 -2.18 -11.05 -1.75
CA ALA A 202 -1.15 -10.03 -1.54
C ALA A 202 -1.43 -9.01 -0.40
N ARG A 203 -2.10 -9.48 0.65
CA ARG A 203 -2.73 -8.70 1.74
C ARG A 203 -2.53 -9.29 3.12
N ARG A 204 -2.45 -10.61 3.25
CA ARG A 204 -2.24 -11.25 4.54
C ARG A 204 -0.73 -11.32 4.80
N ASN A 205 -0.26 -10.77 5.91
CA ASN A 205 1.01 -11.21 6.47
C ASN A 205 0.80 -12.68 6.86
N VAL A 206 1.35 -13.61 6.07
CA VAL A 206 1.29 -15.04 6.37
C VAL A 206 2.58 -15.40 7.12
N PRO A 207 2.52 -15.82 8.39
CA PRO A 207 3.65 -16.47 9.05
C PRO A 207 3.97 -17.77 8.29
N GLN A 208 5.24 -17.98 7.98
CA GLN A 208 5.74 -19.22 7.42
C GLN A 208 6.57 -19.90 8.52
N ASN A 209 5.99 -20.95 9.11
CA ASN A 209 6.60 -21.69 10.20
C ASN A 209 7.65 -22.68 9.68
N ASP A 210 7.46 -23.18 8.45
CA ASP A 210 8.36 -24.13 7.79
C ASP A 210 9.75 -23.49 7.55
N PRO A 211 10.85 -24.05 8.10
CA PRO A 211 12.18 -23.49 7.90
C PRO A 211 12.64 -23.58 6.44
N VAL A 212 13.18 -22.49 5.89
CA VAL A 212 13.71 -22.43 4.52
C VAL A 212 15.23 -22.23 4.52
N THR A 213 15.94 -23.20 3.96
CA THR A 213 17.39 -23.11 3.72
C THR A 213 17.66 -22.36 2.41
N VAL A 214 18.57 -21.38 2.47
CA VAL A 214 18.87 -20.46 1.36
C VAL A 214 20.34 -20.04 1.31
N VAL A 215 20.84 -19.76 0.10
CA VAL A 215 22.12 -19.09 -0.14
C VAL A 215 21.91 -17.58 -0.20
N VAL A 216 22.73 -16.82 0.52
CA VAL A 216 22.71 -15.35 0.48
C VAL A 216 23.44 -14.84 -0.77
N LEU A 217 22.70 -14.21 -1.70
CA LEU A 217 23.26 -13.71 -2.96
C LEU A 217 23.85 -12.30 -2.83
N LYS A 218 23.19 -11.44 -2.06
CA LYS A 218 23.55 -10.02 -1.85
C LYS A 218 22.81 -9.44 -0.64
N ALA A 219 23.45 -8.53 0.08
CA ALA A 219 22.83 -7.74 1.15
C ALA A 219 23.35 -6.30 1.13
N THR A 220 22.53 -5.33 1.52
CA THR A 220 22.95 -3.94 1.70
C THR A 220 23.72 -3.75 3.00
N ALA A 221 24.32 -2.58 3.18
CA ALA A 221 24.60 -2.07 4.51
C ALA A 221 23.27 -1.77 5.26
N PRO A 222 23.26 -1.77 6.60
CA PRO A 222 22.16 -1.21 7.38
C PRO A 222 21.88 0.25 7.02
N PHE A 223 20.60 0.64 7.04
CA PHE A 223 20.18 2.02 6.82
C PHE A 223 19.02 2.38 7.77
N LYS A 224 18.91 3.68 8.09
CA LYS A 224 17.84 4.20 8.95
C LYS A 224 16.51 4.31 8.18
N TYR A 225 15.43 3.91 8.83
CA TYR A 225 14.06 4.05 8.35
C TYR A 225 13.17 4.55 9.50
N GLU A 226 11.92 4.88 9.15
CA GLU A 226 10.92 5.33 10.10
C GLU A 226 9.81 4.26 10.13
N SER A 227 9.64 3.64 11.31
CA SER A 227 8.59 2.67 11.61
C SER A 227 7.41 3.40 12.28
N PRO A 228 6.15 2.97 12.06
CA PRO A 228 4.99 3.55 12.77
C PRO A 228 4.99 3.27 14.27
N GLU A 229 5.68 2.20 14.70
CA GLU A 229 5.65 1.66 16.06
C GLU A 229 6.81 2.20 16.91
N ASN A 230 8.04 2.12 16.40
CA ASN A 230 9.27 2.41 17.15
C ASN A 230 10.00 3.68 16.64
N GLY A 231 9.41 4.44 15.71
CA GLY A 231 10.00 5.64 15.15
C GLY A 231 11.29 5.34 14.36
N LYS A 232 12.43 5.90 14.78
CA LYS A 232 13.70 5.79 14.04
C LYS A 232 14.35 4.43 14.30
N SER A 233 14.27 3.53 13.32
CA SER A 233 14.79 2.17 13.39
C SER A 233 15.82 1.91 12.28
N THR A 234 16.55 0.79 12.35
CA THR A 234 17.52 0.36 11.33
C THR A 234 17.13 -0.97 10.71
N MET A 235 17.40 -1.15 9.42
CA MET A 235 17.17 -2.42 8.71
C MET A 235 18.20 -2.58 7.57
N PHE A 236 18.26 -3.76 6.96
CA PHE A 236 18.91 -3.92 5.64
C PHE A 236 18.03 -4.73 4.68
N HIS A 237 18.31 -4.59 3.38
CA HIS A 237 17.74 -5.45 2.34
C HIS A 237 18.72 -6.58 2.01
N ALA A 238 18.20 -7.78 1.83
CA ALA A 238 18.94 -8.90 1.25
C ALA A 238 18.21 -9.50 0.04
N THR A 239 18.88 -10.40 -0.66
CA THR A 239 18.28 -11.29 -1.64
C THR A 239 18.95 -12.64 -1.48
N VAL A 240 18.12 -13.67 -1.30
CA VAL A 240 18.53 -15.04 -1.00
C VAL A 240 17.87 -15.99 -1.98
N ALA A 241 18.41 -17.20 -2.15
CA ALA A 241 17.83 -18.20 -3.03
C ALA A 241 17.83 -19.61 -2.43
N SER A 242 16.70 -20.28 -2.61
CA SER A 242 16.52 -21.72 -2.40
C SER A 242 16.78 -22.48 -3.71
N LYS A 243 16.69 -23.81 -3.70
CA LYS A 243 16.84 -24.64 -4.91
C LYS A 243 15.81 -24.34 -6.02
N THR A 244 14.63 -23.80 -5.68
CA THR A 244 13.51 -23.60 -6.62
C THR A 244 13.17 -22.14 -6.90
N GLN A 245 13.43 -21.23 -5.96
CA GLN A 245 13.03 -19.82 -6.04
C GLN A 245 13.96 -18.89 -5.26
N TYR A 246 13.93 -17.59 -5.60
CA TYR A 246 14.63 -16.54 -4.87
C TYR A 246 13.64 -15.63 -4.14
N PHE A 247 14.13 -14.98 -3.07
CA PHE A 247 13.36 -14.03 -2.28
C PHE A 247 14.12 -12.70 -2.15
N HIS A 248 13.41 -11.59 -2.28
CA HIS A 248 13.85 -10.33 -1.68
C HIS A 248 13.47 -10.33 -0.18
N VAL A 249 14.38 -9.84 0.66
CA VAL A 249 14.26 -9.95 2.12
C VAL A 249 14.44 -8.58 2.77
N LYS A 250 13.54 -8.21 3.68
CA LYS A 250 13.72 -7.15 4.67
C LYS A 250 14.20 -7.79 5.96
N VAL A 251 15.34 -7.39 6.48
CA VAL A 251 15.87 -7.87 7.76
C VAL A 251 15.83 -6.70 8.74
N PHE A 252 14.99 -6.81 9.76
CA PHE A 252 14.74 -5.74 10.73
C PHE A 252 15.67 -5.81 11.96
N ASP A 253 16.15 -7.00 12.32
CA ASP A 253 17.30 -7.12 13.22
C ASP A 253 18.62 -6.88 12.45
N ILE A 254 19.44 -5.97 12.96
CA ILE A 254 20.76 -5.67 12.40
C ILE A 254 21.85 -6.62 12.91
N ASN A 255 21.66 -7.31 14.02
CA ASN A 255 22.64 -8.24 14.57
C ASN A 255 22.84 -9.47 13.65
N LEU A 256 21.78 -9.88 12.94
CA LEU A 256 21.83 -10.90 11.88
C LEU A 256 22.74 -10.53 10.69
N LYS A 257 23.30 -9.31 10.61
CA LYS A 257 24.06 -8.83 9.45
C LYS A 257 25.23 -9.74 9.06
N GLU A 258 25.86 -10.41 10.03
CA GLU A 258 26.97 -11.35 9.83
C GLU A 258 26.54 -12.72 9.26
N LYS A 259 25.26 -13.06 9.40
CA LYS A 259 24.66 -14.22 8.71
C LYS A 259 24.35 -13.90 7.25
N PHE A 260 24.05 -12.64 6.93
CA PHE A 260 23.77 -12.16 5.57
C PHE A 260 25.03 -11.75 4.79
N VAL A 261 26.00 -12.67 4.72
CA VAL A 261 27.25 -12.59 3.93
C VAL A 261 27.10 -13.37 2.62
N ARG A 262 27.62 -12.82 1.50
CA ARG A 262 27.49 -13.43 0.16
C ARG A 262 28.09 -14.84 0.12
N LYS A 263 27.38 -15.78 -0.53
CA LYS A 263 27.62 -17.24 -0.57
C LYS A 263 27.36 -18.02 0.74
N LYS A 264 27.13 -17.37 1.89
CA LYS A 264 26.79 -18.10 3.12
C LYS A 264 25.43 -18.79 2.97
N VAL A 265 25.34 -20.02 3.47
CA VAL A 265 24.08 -20.77 3.55
C VAL A 265 23.50 -20.58 4.95
N ILE A 266 22.21 -20.25 5.01
CA ILE A 266 21.47 -20.02 6.25
C ILE A 266 20.12 -20.72 6.19
N THR A 267 19.57 -21.09 7.35
CA THR A 267 18.17 -21.52 7.47
C THR A 267 17.39 -20.44 8.20
N ILE A 268 16.21 -20.10 7.69
CA ILE A 268 15.33 -19.05 8.20
C ILE A 268 13.99 -19.69 8.58
N SER A 269 13.53 -19.49 9.81
CA SER A 269 12.18 -19.90 10.25
C SER A 269 11.40 -18.70 10.79
N ASP A 270 10.09 -18.89 11.01
CA ASP A 270 9.20 -17.94 11.69
C ASP A 270 9.20 -16.55 11.02
N TYR A 271 9.39 -16.55 9.70
CA TYR A 271 9.39 -15.35 8.87
C TYR A 271 7.96 -15.02 8.44
N SER A 272 7.75 -13.77 8.04
CA SER A 272 6.48 -13.34 7.43
C SER A 272 6.70 -12.95 5.98
N GLU A 273 5.74 -13.21 5.10
CA GLU A 273 5.78 -12.70 3.73
C GLU A 273 4.77 -11.56 3.52
N CYS A 274 5.21 -10.46 2.90
CA CYS A 274 4.37 -9.32 2.59
C CYS A 274 4.66 -8.83 1.16
N LYS A 275 3.68 -9.00 0.26
CA LYS A 275 3.70 -8.57 -1.15
C LYS A 275 4.90 -9.09 -1.96
N GLY A 276 5.21 -10.39 -1.86
CA GLY A 276 6.34 -11.02 -2.55
C GLY A 276 7.71 -10.71 -1.95
N VAL A 277 7.75 -10.22 -0.70
CA VAL A 277 8.99 -9.87 0.01
C VAL A 277 8.95 -10.49 1.39
N MET A 278 9.97 -11.31 1.69
CA MET A 278 10.20 -11.93 2.99
C MET A 278 10.57 -10.85 4.03
N GLU A 279 10.06 -10.98 5.25
CA GLU A 279 10.27 -10.06 6.37
C GLU A 279 10.70 -10.86 7.61
N ILE A 280 11.97 -10.71 7.96
CA ILE A 280 12.62 -11.30 9.13
C ILE A 280 12.57 -10.27 10.27
N LYS A 281 11.84 -10.61 11.32
CA LYS A 281 11.52 -9.76 12.48
C LYS A 281 12.17 -10.36 13.74
N GLU A 282 11.97 -9.70 14.88
CA GLU A 282 12.51 -10.12 16.18
C GLU A 282 12.12 -11.56 16.57
N ALA A 283 10.93 -12.03 16.18
CA ALA A 283 10.47 -13.40 16.39
C ALA A 283 10.96 -14.42 15.34
N SER A 284 11.75 -14.00 14.34
CA SER A 284 12.21 -14.86 13.24
C SER A 284 13.61 -15.39 13.49
N SER A 285 13.80 -16.71 13.48
CA SER A 285 15.12 -17.32 13.71
C SER A 285 15.95 -17.42 12.42
N VAL A 286 17.26 -17.17 12.52
CA VAL A 286 18.21 -17.39 11.41
C VAL A 286 19.45 -18.11 11.92
N SER A 287 19.66 -19.34 11.45
CA SER A 287 20.80 -20.20 11.79
C SER A 287 21.75 -20.39 10.59
N ASP A 288 22.98 -20.83 10.87
CA ASP A 288 23.95 -21.15 9.83
C ASP A 288 23.78 -22.63 9.41
N PHE A 289 23.85 -22.91 8.10
CA PHE A 289 23.62 -24.26 7.58
C PHE A 289 24.94 -24.85 7.05
N ASN A 290 25.48 -25.84 7.77
CA ASN A 290 26.85 -26.33 7.59
C ASN A 290 26.98 -27.51 6.59
N GLN A 291 25.95 -27.79 5.78
CA GLN A 291 25.99 -28.84 4.74
C GLN A 291 26.00 -28.21 3.34
N ASN A 292 26.46 -28.96 2.35
CA ASN A 292 26.50 -28.52 0.95
C ASN A 292 25.08 -28.24 0.42
N PHE A 293 24.80 -26.97 0.13
CA PHE A 293 23.53 -26.51 -0.44
C PHE A 293 23.79 -25.67 -1.70
N GLU A 294 23.65 -26.31 -2.85
CA GLU A 294 23.76 -25.64 -4.16
C GLU A 294 22.40 -25.13 -4.66
N VAL A 295 22.44 -23.99 -5.37
CA VAL A 295 21.29 -23.35 -6.00
C VAL A 295 21.53 -23.30 -7.51
N PRO A 296 20.61 -23.79 -8.37
CA PRO A 296 20.80 -23.76 -9.81
C PRO A 296 21.06 -22.35 -10.35
N ASN A 297 22.06 -22.20 -11.23
CA ASN A 297 22.49 -20.91 -11.77
C ASN A 297 21.33 -20.07 -12.36
N ARG A 298 20.36 -20.72 -13.01
CA ARG A 298 19.11 -20.09 -13.49
C ARG A 298 18.38 -19.26 -12.42
N ILE A 299 18.34 -19.73 -11.17
CA ILE A 299 17.71 -19.00 -10.05
C ILE A 299 18.55 -17.78 -9.67
N ILE A 300 19.88 -17.91 -9.66
CA ILE A 300 20.83 -16.83 -9.35
C ILE A 300 20.78 -15.73 -10.44
N GLU A 301 20.66 -16.12 -11.71
CA GLU A 301 20.49 -15.20 -12.84
C GLU A 301 19.17 -14.43 -12.74
N ILE A 302 18.04 -15.12 -12.56
CA ILE A 302 16.73 -14.49 -12.41
C ILE A 302 16.73 -13.53 -11.21
N ALA A 303 17.31 -13.93 -10.07
CA ALA A 303 17.44 -13.08 -8.88
C ALA A 303 18.32 -11.83 -9.07
N ASN A 304 19.10 -11.75 -10.16
CA ASN A 304 19.95 -10.61 -10.51
C ASN A 304 19.48 -9.83 -11.76
N LYS A 305 18.57 -10.40 -12.56
CA LYS A 305 17.87 -9.72 -13.66
C LYS A 305 17.08 -8.53 -13.11
N THR A 306 17.11 -7.40 -13.83
CA THR A 306 16.23 -6.26 -13.55
C THR A 306 14.95 -6.42 -14.39
N PRO A 307 13.74 -6.28 -13.81
CA PRO A 307 12.50 -6.34 -14.58
C PRO A 307 12.44 -5.21 -15.58
N LYS A 308 11.95 -5.48 -16.80
CA LYS A 308 11.84 -4.45 -17.85
C LYS A 308 10.75 -3.45 -17.53
N ILE A 309 10.92 -2.18 -17.91
CA ILE A 309 9.91 -1.15 -17.70
C ILE A 309 8.58 -1.51 -18.39
N SER A 310 8.61 -2.11 -19.59
CA SER A 310 7.40 -2.63 -20.26
C SER A 310 6.72 -3.80 -19.54
N GLN A 311 7.46 -4.55 -18.71
CA GLN A 311 6.89 -5.57 -17.82
C GLN A 311 6.27 -4.93 -16.57
N LEU A 312 6.89 -3.88 -16.01
CA LEU A 312 6.33 -3.14 -14.87
C LEU A 312 4.95 -2.52 -15.20
N TYR A 313 4.73 -2.02 -16.42
CA TYR A 313 3.41 -1.54 -16.85
C TYR A 313 2.34 -2.64 -16.94
N LYS A 314 2.70 -3.93 -16.91
CA LYS A 314 1.77 -5.07 -16.86
C LYS A 314 1.56 -5.63 -15.45
N GLN A 315 2.26 -5.10 -14.44
CA GLN A 315 2.19 -5.55 -13.06
C GLN A 315 1.06 -4.85 -12.29
N ALA A 316 0.48 -5.53 -11.30
CA ALA A 316 -0.60 -4.99 -10.49
C ALA A 316 -0.15 -3.76 -9.66
N SER A 317 -1.05 -2.78 -9.52
CA SER A 317 -0.86 -1.67 -8.58
C SER A 317 -0.71 -2.23 -7.16
N GLY A 318 0.43 -1.98 -6.54
CA GLY A 318 0.80 -2.47 -5.22
C GLY A 318 2.04 -3.37 -5.18
N THR A 319 2.50 -3.90 -6.33
CA THR A 319 3.71 -4.74 -6.44
C THR A 319 4.98 -4.05 -5.93
N MET A 320 5.85 -4.80 -5.26
CA MET A 320 7.16 -4.33 -4.80
C MET A 320 8.23 -4.57 -5.85
N VAL A 321 9.01 -3.53 -6.16
CA VAL A 321 9.99 -3.53 -7.26
C VAL A 321 11.40 -3.29 -6.72
N TYR A 322 12.33 -4.10 -7.23
CA TYR A 322 13.77 -4.00 -7.06
C TYR A 322 14.42 -4.02 -8.45
N GLY A 323 15.55 -3.32 -8.65
CA GLY A 323 16.20 -3.28 -9.96
C GLY A 323 17.33 -2.26 -10.09
N LEU A 324 17.98 -2.21 -11.25
CA LEU A 324 19.00 -1.21 -11.60
C LEU A 324 18.66 -0.56 -12.94
N PHE A 325 18.26 0.72 -12.90
CA PHE A 325 17.80 1.47 -14.08
C PHE A 325 18.68 2.68 -14.35
N MET A 326 18.68 3.20 -15.57
CA MET A 326 19.39 4.44 -15.92
C MET A 326 18.52 5.66 -15.60
N LEU A 327 19.10 6.73 -15.06
CA LEU A 327 18.43 8.01 -14.84
C LEU A 327 18.46 8.85 -16.11
N GLN A 328 17.30 9.09 -16.72
CA GLN A 328 17.16 9.90 -17.93
C GLN A 328 16.88 11.38 -17.60
N LYS A 329 16.09 11.65 -16.55
CA LYS A 329 15.70 13.01 -16.15
C LYS A 329 15.43 13.11 -14.65
N LYS A 330 15.75 14.25 -14.04
CA LYS A 330 15.46 14.58 -12.63
C LYS A 330 14.65 15.88 -12.58
N SER A 331 13.52 15.87 -11.89
CA SER A 331 12.67 17.05 -11.69
C SER A 331 12.34 17.23 -10.21
N VAL A 332 12.78 18.34 -9.62
CA VAL A 332 12.67 18.63 -8.19
C VAL A 332 11.47 19.54 -7.93
N HIS A 333 10.59 19.13 -7.02
CA HIS A 333 9.41 19.91 -6.59
C HIS A 333 9.44 20.13 -5.07
N LYS A 334 8.54 20.98 -4.54
CA LYS A 334 8.55 21.43 -3.13
C LYS A 334 8.51 20.33 -2.04
N LYS A 335 8.08 19.11 -2.35
CA LYS A 335 7.97 17.99 -1.39
C LYS A 335 8.50 16.63 -1.88
N ASN A 336 8.88 16.52 -3.14
CA ASN A 336 9.31 15.28 -3.77
C ASN A 336 10.20 15.56 -4.99
N THR A 337 10.78 14.50 -5.54
CA THR A 337 11.55 14.55 -6.79
C THR A 337 11.09 13.42 -7.68
N ILE A 338 10.82 13.73 -8.95
CA ILE A 338 10.59 12.73 -9.98
C ILE A 338 11.95 12.39 -10.61
N TYR A 339 12.27 11.10 -10.61
CA TYR A 339 13.40 10.54 -11.32
C TYR A 339 12.84 9.68 -12.45
N GLU A 340 12.93 10.18 -13.68
CA GLU A 340 12.55 9.42 -14.87
C GLU A 340 13.62 8.36 -15.10
N ILE A 341 13.28 7.09 -14.85
CA ILE A 341 14.15 5.95 -15.14
C ILE A 341 13.85 5.41 -16.53
N GLN A 342 14.88 4.92 -17.22
CA GLN A 342 14.78 4.39 -18.58
C GLN A 342 15.50 3.05 -18.73
N ASP A 343 14.96 2.19 -19.60
CA ASP A 343 15.62 1.04 -20.21
C ASP A 343 15.25 0.94 -21.70
N ASN A 344 15.69 -0.10 -22.40
CA ASN A 344 15.41 -0.30 -23.83
C ASN A 344 13.95 -0.67 -24.16
N THR A 345 13.03 -0.58 -23.20
CA THR A 345 11.59 -0.89 -23.33
C THR A 345 10.67 0.24 -22.90
N GLY A 346 11.21 1.37 -22.40
CA GLY A 346 10.45 2.58 -22.08
C GLY A 346 11.05 3.42 -20.96
N SER A 347 10.31 4.45 -20.54
CA SER A 347 10.56 5.26 -19.34
C SER A 347 9.48 5.04 -18.27
N MET A 348 9.81 5.28 -16.99
CA MET A 348 8.87 5.28 -15.86
C MET A 348 9.26 6.32 -14.80
N ASP A 349 8.28 6.95 -14.16
CA ASP A 349 8.51 7.88 -13.05
C ASP A 349 8.83 7.13 -11.74
N VAL A 350 9.94 7.49 -11.08
CA VAL A 350 10.19 7.18 -9.67
C VAL A 350 9.96 8.43 -8.82
N VAL A 351 9.00 8.35 -7.88
CA VAL A 351 8.66 9.42 -6.93
C VAL A 351 9.47 9.24 -5.64
N GLY A 352 10.51 10.05 -5.48
CA GLY A 352 11.31 10.13 -4.26
C GLY A 352 10.83 11.21 -3.30
N SER A 353 10.60 10.84 -2.04
CA SER A 353 10.13 11.71 -0.95
C SER A 353 10.95 11.46 0.33
N GLY A 354 10.89 12.39 1.30
CA GLY A 354 11.66 12.29 2.54
C GLY A 354 13.17 12.16 2.26
N LYS A 355 13.82 11.12 2.80
CA LYS A 355 15.23 10.79 2.52
C LYS A 355 15.57 10.53 1.04
N TRP A 356 14.56 10.31 0.18
CA TRP A 356 14.71 10.13 -1.26
C TRP A 356 14.35 11.38 -2.09
N HIS A 357 14.09 12.51 -1.44
CA HIS A 357 13.96 13.80 -2.11
C HIS A 357 15.34 14.36 -2.48
N ASN A 358 15.47 14.92 -3.69
CA ASN A 358 16.62 15.66 -4.20
C ASN A 358 18.01 14.99 -4.06
N ILE A 359 18.10 13.64 -4.07
CA ILE A 359 19.38 12.92 -3.99
C ILE A 359 20.39 13.36 -5.08
N LYS A 360 21.70 13.23 -4.79
CA LYS A 360 22.82 13.69 -5.63
C LYS A 360 23.09 12.78 -6.85
N CYS A 361 22.16 12.77 -7.81
CA CYS A 361 22.27 12.05 -9.09
C CYS A 361 22.10 12.99 -10.31
N GLU A 362 22.80 12.66 -11.39
CA GLU A 362 22.85 13.32 -12.70
C GLU A 362 22.29 12.40 -13.80
N LYS A 363 21.95 12.95 -14.98
CA LYS A 363 21.57 12.14 -16.15
C LYS A 363 22.69 11.14 -16.51
N GLY A 364 22.33 9.90 -16.80
CA GLY A 364 23.27 8.80 -17.07
C GLY A 364 23.76 8.04 -15.84
N ASP A 365 23.59 8.57 -14.62
CA ASP A 365 23.77 7.77 -13.40
C ASP A 365 22.79 6.59 -13.39
N LYS A 366 23.15 5.48 -12.73
CA LYS A 366 22.25 4.34 -12.55
C LYS A 366 21.69 4.31 -11.14
N LEU A 367 20.37 4.22 -11.01
CA LEU A 367 19.67 4.11 -9.73
C LEU A 367 19.38 2.63 -9.44
N ARG A 368 19.99 2.09 -8.38
CA ARG A 368 19.59 0.79 -7.84
C ARG A 368 18.46 1.00 -6.84
N LEU A 369 17.28 0.51 -7.19
CA LEU A 369 16.03 0.63 -6.45
C LEU A 369 15.80 -0.64 -5.62
N PHE A 370 15.34 -0.47 -4.38
CA PHE A 370 15.01 -1.55 -3.46
C PHE A 370 13.67 -1.26 -2.77
N CYS A 371 12.72 -2.19 -2.86
CA CYS A 371 11.41 -2.10 -2.22
C CYS A 371 10.66 -0.78 -2.52
N LEU A 372 10.60 -0.36 -3.79
CA LEU A 372 9.70 0.71 -4.22
C LEU A 372 8.35 0.10 -4.62
N GLN A 373 7.24 0.75 -4.27
CA GLN A 373 5.92 0.22 -4.58
C GLN A 373 5.36 0.83 -5.87
N LEU A 374 4.96 -0.03 -6.80
CA LEU A 374 4.24 0.37 -8.01
C LEU A 374 2.85 0.89 -7.63
N ARG A 375 2.47 2.09 -8.08
CA ARG A 375 1.16 2.72 -7.79
C ARG A 375 0.68 3.57 -8.96
N THR A 376 -0.64 3.59 -9.18
CA THR A 376 -1.26 4.59 -10.06
C THR A 376 -1.34 5.94 -9.35
N VAL A 377 -0.79 7.00 -9.96
CA VAL A 377 -0.80 8.38 -9.47
C VAL A 377 -1.00 9.28 -10.69
N ASP A 378 -1.97 10.21 -10.63
CA ASP A 378 -2.32 11.08 -11.76
C ASP A 378 -2.70 10.30 -13.04
N ARG A 379 -3.41 9.18 -12.87
CA ARG A 379 -3.73 8.16 -13.91
C ARG A 379 -2.54 7.49 -14.59
N LYS A 380 -1.29 7.76 -14.17
CA LYS A 380 -0.07 7.11 -14.66
C LYS A 380 0.48 6.13 -13.64
N LEU A 381 1.07 5.03 -14.10
CA LEU A 381 1.73 4.06 -13.21
C LEU A 381 3.14 4.55 -12.88
N LYS A 382 3.43 4.73 -11.60
CA LYS A 382 4.71 5.27 -11.08
C LYS A 382 5.26 4.37 -9.98
N LEU A 383 6.58 4.37 -9.79
CA LEU A 383 7.22 3.76 -8.62
C LEU A 383 7.27 4.78 -7.49
N VAL A 384 6.80 4.42 -6.29
CA VAL A 384 6.69 5.33 -5.14
C VAL A 384 7.47 4.78 -3.95
N CYS A 385 8.20 5.65 -3.25
CA CYS A 385 8.93 5.28 -2.05
C CYS A 385 7.98 5.10 -0.84
N GLY A 386 8.21 4.04 -0.06
CA GLY A 386 7.66 3.82 1.29
C GLY A 386 8.77 3.82 2.36
N SER A 387 8.41 3.51 3.61
CA SER A 387 9.33 3.48 4.78
C SER A 387 10.62 2.68 4.51
N HIS A 388 10.44 1.45 4.01
CA HIS A 388 11.49 0.47 3.78
C HIS A 388 12.20 0.65 2.41
N SER A 389 11.81 1.63 1.59
CA SER A 389 12.47 1.87 0.30
C SER A 389 13.92 2.34 0.48
N PHE A 390 14.80 1.87 -0.39
CA PHE A 390 16.21 2.29 -0.47
C PHE A 390 16.63 2.56 -1.92
N ILE A 391 17.39 3.63 -2.15
CA ILE A 391 17.96 3.99 -3.46
C ILE A 391 19.46 4.17 -3.32
N LYS A 392 20.24 3.39 -4.09
CA LYS A 392 21.69 3.59 -4.24
C LYS A 392 22.00 4.16 -5.62
N VAL A 393 22.54 5.36 -5.66
CA VAL A 393 23.11 5.97 -6.88
C VAL A 393 24.43 5.26 -7.22
N ILE A 394 24.63 4.95 -8.50
CA ILE A 394 25.90 4.50 -9.07
C ILE A 394 26.27 5.53 -10.14
N LYS A 395 27.38 6.24 -9.93
CA LYS A 395 27.79 7.31 -10.84
C LYS A 395 28.15 6.79 -12.23
N ALA A 396 27.77 7.54 -13.25
CA ALA A 396 28.29 7.34 -14.60
C ALA A 396 29.82 7.48 -14.60
N LYS A 397 30.52 6.66 -15.40
CA LYS A 397 31.91 6.94 -15.73
C LYS A 397 31.93 8.19 -16.61
N LYS A 398 32.41 9.32 -16.08
CA LYS A 398 32.80 10.46 -16.92
C LYS A 398 34.09 10.06 -17.61
N ASN A 399 34.02 9.75 -18.91
CA ASN A 399 35.24 9.66 -19.72
C ASN A 399 35.94 11.02 -19.62
N LYS A 400 37.27 11.00 -19.42
CA LYS A 400 38.06 12.21 -19.64
C LYS A 400 38.15 12.42 -21.14
N GLU A 401 37.24 13.19 -21.71
CA GLU A 401 37.60 14.00 -22.88
C GLU A 401 38.73 14.91 -22.41
N GLY A 402 39.95 14.62 -22.87
CA GLY A 402 41.04 15.57 -22.76
C GLY A 402 40.72 16.81 -23.59
N PRO A 403 41.37 17.96 -23.33
CA PRO A 403 41.21 19.11 -24.20
C PRO A 403 41.60 18.71 -25.62
N MET A 404 40.66 18.82 -26.56
CA MET A 404 41.02 18.89 -27.97
C MET A 404 41.72 20.24 -28.16
N ASN A 405 43.04 20.21 -28.14
CA ASN A 405 43.86 21.33 -28.60
C ASN A 405 43.57 21.52 -30.08
N VAL A 406 42.68 22.46 -30.39
CA VAL A 406 42.63 23.10 -31.70
C VAL A 406 43.78 24.11 -31.72
N ASN A 407 44.65 23.95 -32.70
CA ASN A 407 45.87 24.74 -32.91
C ASN A 407 46.04 24.99 -34.41
#